data_AF-A0A4R1HE83-F1
#
_entry.id   AF-A0A4R1HE83-F1
#
_cell.length_a   1.000
_cell.length_b   1.000
_cell.length_c   1.000
_cell.angle_alpha   90.00
_cell.angle_beta   90.00
_cell.angle_gamma   90.00
#
_symmetry.space_group_name_H-M   'P 1'
#
loop_
_entity.id
_entity.type
_entity.pdbx_description
1 polymer ?
#
loop_
_entity_poly.entity_id
_entity_poly.type
_entity_poly.pdbx_seq_one_letter_code
_entity_poly.pdbx_strand_id
1 'polypeptide(L)'
;MAKRNFLWICIVLLFAQLSACSVFAKRHWSAIEGQVLDQDTGRPIEDALVIALWRGYGGYGREMCFHVETAKTDEQGTYRIPEWFNKGYRLSLQEPRVDLIAYKDGYSYWGEPDQPTQYLKKFEGNSSERIADLRNYSRLVSCIIDDDESEKALNVIDRALYEEADEVAVTMEDKMEVLYFLMMVEMYELGPEESYKRESQRVRELKRLEQENDK
;
A
#
# COMPACT_ATOMS: atom_id res chain seq x y z
N MET A 1 58.03 30.11 -19.14
CA MET A 1 57.58 28.86 -18.49
C MET A 1 56.23 28.96 -17.77
N ALA A 2 55.75 30.14 -17.34
CA ALA A 2 54.48 30.26 -16.59
C ALA A 2 53.19 29.95 -17.38
N LYS A 3 53.15 30.17 -18.70
CA LYS A 3 51.93 30.00 -19.52
C LYS A 3 51.47 28.55 -19.70
N ARG A 4 52.38 27.57 -19.62
CA ARG A 4 52.04 26.14 -19.78
C ARG A 4 51.35 25.56 -18.54
N ASN A 5 51.65 26.10 -17.36
CA ASN A 5 51.08 25.62 -16.09
C ASN A 5 49.65 26.16 -15.87
N PHE A 6 49.33 27.35 -16.40
CA PHE A 6 48.00 27.95 -16.26
C PHE A 6 46.91 27.17 -17.04
N LEU A 7 47.23 26.71 -18.26
CA LEU A 7 46.29 25.93 -19.08
C LEU A 7 45.89 24.60 -18.40
N TRP A 8 46.84 23.91 -17.76
CA TRP A 8 46.58 22.68 -17.04
C TRP A 8 45.68 22.89 -15.81
N ILE A 9 45.85 24.00 -15.09
CA ILE A 9 44.99 24.34 -13.95
C ILE A 9 43.55 24.59 -14.41
N CYS A 10 43.35 25.30 -15.53
CA CYS A 10 42.02 25.50 -16.10
C CYS A 10 41.37 24.19 -16.54
N ILE A 11 42.13 23.27 -17.17
CA ILE A 11 41.62 21.96 -17.59
C ILE A 11 41.21 21.12 -16.36
N VAL A 12 42.04 21.07 -15.32
CA VAL A 12 41.72 20.33 -14.08
C VAL A 12 40.49 20.91 -13.37
N LEU A 13 40.36 22.24 -13.31
CA LEU A 13 39.17 22.89 -12.75
C LEU A 13 37.91 22.64 -13.59
N LEU A 14 38.03 22.62 -14.93
CA LEU A 14 36.91 22.29 -15.82
C LEU A 14 36.45 20.84 -15.64
N PHE A 15 37.39 19.90 -15.53
CA PHE A 15 37.09 18.49 -15.26
C PHE A 15 36.52 18.28 -13.85
N ALA A 16 36.94 19.04 -12.85
CA ALA A 16 36.39 18.98 -11.49
C ALA A 16 34.94 19.51 -11.41
N GLN A 17 34.53 20.42 -12.30
CA GLN A 17 33.14 20.89 -12.35
C GLN A 17 32.20 19.93 -13.10
N LEU A 18 32.72 19.12 -14.02
CA LEU A 18 31.91 18.12 -14.74
C LEU A 18 31.52 16.91 -13.88
N SER A 19 32.24 16.61 -12.80
CA SER A 19 31.93 15.53 -11.86
C SER A 19 30.94 15.91 -10.74
N ALA A 20 30.51 17.18 -10.66
CA ALA A 20 29.59 17.64 -9.59
C ALA A 20 28.10 17.40 -9.89
N CYS A 21 27.72 17.02 -11.11
CA CYS A 21 26.31 16.86 -11.51
C CYS A 21 25.76 15.42 -11.42
N SER A 22 26.55 14.44 -10.96
CA SER A 22 26.15 13.01 -11.00
C SER A 22 25.64 12.42 -9.68
N VAL A 23 25.43 13.21 -8.62
CA VAL A 23 25.23 12.64 -7.26
C VAL A 23 23.76 12.45 -6.87
N PHE A 24 22.79 12.90 -7.68
CA PHE A 24 21.39 12.50 -7.47
C PHE A 24 21.14 11.17 -8.18
N ALA A 25 21.64 10.09 -7.60
CA ALA A 25 21.26 8.74 -8.01
C ALA A 25 19.74 8.63 -7.86
N LYS A 26 19.02 8.69 -8.99
CA LYS A 26 17.62 8.30 -9.03
C LYS A 26 17.54 6.89 -8.48
N ARG A 27 16.83 6.70 -7.38
CA ARG A 27 16.60 5.35 -6.88
C ARG A 27 15.69 4.65 -7.88
N HIS A 28 16.18 3.52 -8.38
CA HIS A 28 15.52 2.66 -9.34
C HIS A 28 15.23 1.33 -8.64
N TRP A 29 13.98 0.90 -8.70
CA TRP A 29 13.55 -0.42 -8.29
C TRP A 29 13.22 -1.21 -9.55
N SER A 30 13.94 -2.31 -9.74
CA SER A 30 13.64 -3.26 -10.81
C SER A 30 12.22 -3.80 -10.66
N ALA A 31 11.64 -4.24 -11.78
CA ALA A 31 10.38 -4.98 -11.76
C ALA A 31 10.46 -6.18 -10.79
N ILE A 32 9.37 -6.45 -10.09
CA ILE A 32 9.23 -7.55 -9.13
C ILE A 32 8.29 -8.58 -9.74
N GLU A 33 8.73 -9.83 -9.78
CA GLU A 33 7.91 -10.97 -10.19
C GLU A 33 7.79 -11.93 -9.02
N GLY A 34 6.60 -12.47 -8.81
CA GLY A 34 6.35 -13.35 -7.67
C GLY A 34 5.12 -14.22 -7.87
N GLN A 35 4.73 -14.90 -6.80
CA GLN A 35 3.59 -15.81 -6.81
C GLN A 35 2.85 -15.75 -5.47
N VAL A 36 1.53 -15.92 -5.49
CA VAL A 36 0.69 -16.08 -4.30
C VAL A 36 0.22 -17.52 -4.20
N LEU A 37 0.48 -18.14 -3.05
CA LEU A 37 0.16 -19.54 -2.78
C LEU A 37 -0.75 -19.67 -1.55
N ASP A 38 -1.62 -20.67 -1.58
CA ASP A 38 -2.37 -21.13 -0.42
C ASP A 38 -1.44 -21.84 0.56
N GLN A 39 -1.35 -21.35 1.79
CA GLN A 39 -0.38 -21.79 2.79
C GLN A 39 -0.49 -23.28 3.14
N ASP A 40 -1.70 -23.83 3.15
CA ASP A 40 -1.94 -25.21 3.59
C ASP A 40 -1.80 -26.19 2.43
N THR A 41 -2.18 -25.79 1.22
CA THR A 41 -2.20 -26.68 0.05
C THR A 41 -1.05 -26.48 -0.92
N GLY A 42 -0.31 -25.36 -0.82
CA GLY A 42 0.73 -24.95 -1.76
C GLY A 42 0.21 -24.64 -3.17
N ARG A 43 -1.12 -24.54 -3.35
CA ARG A 43 -1.72 -24.28 -4.67
C ARG A 43 -1.65 -22.80 -5.00
N PRO A 44 -1.49 -22.43 -6.28
CA PRO A 44 -1.56 -21.04 -6.70
C PRO A 44 -2.94 -20.44 -6.44
N ILE A 45 -2.97 -19.17 -6.03
CA ILE A 45 -4.20 -18.40 -5.83
C ILE A 45 -4.34 -17.41 -6.98
N GLU A 46 -5.30 -17.68 -7.86
CA GLU A 46 -5.72 -16.77 -8.91
C GLU A 46 -6.46 -15.55 -8.35
N ASP A 47 -6.38 -14.44 -9.06
CA ASP A 47 -7.15 -13.23 -8.79
C ASP A 47 -6.89 -12.65 -7.38
N ALA A 48 -5.73 -12.92 -6.78
CA ALA A 48 -5.27 -12.25 -5.56
C ALA A 48 -4.69 -10.89 -5.91
N LEU A 49 -4.98 -9.88 -5.10
CA LEU A 49 -4.31 -8.58 -5.18
C LEU A 49 -2.94 -8.70 -4.48
N VAL A 50 -1.92 -8.10 -5.07
CA VAL A 50 -0.61 -7.92 -4.45
C VAL A 50 -0.30 -6.44 -4.42
N ILE A 51 -0.13 -5.92 -3.21
CA ILE A 51 0.15 -4.52 -2.94
C ILE A 51 1.65 -4.39 -2.68
N ALA A 52 2.34 -3.62 -3.51
CA ALA A 52 3.73 -3.23 -3.30
C ALA A 52 3.77 -1.85 -2.64
N LEU A 53 4.31 -1.78 -1.42
CA LEU A 53 4.42 -0.58 -0.61
C LEU A 53 5.88 -0.19 -0.49
N TRP A 54 6.28 0.88 -1.16
CA TRP A 54 7.62 1.42 -1.01
C TRP A 54 7.69 2.26 0.26
N ARG A 55 8.49 1.80 1.22
CA ARG A 55 8.60 2.36 2.56
C ARG A 55 10.04 2.68 2.94
N GLY A 56 10.20 3.59 3.89
CA GLY A 56 11.48 3.94 4.47
C GLY A 56 11.30 4.96 5.59
N TYR A 57 12.38 5.30 6.29
CA TYR A 57 12.31 6.24 7.40
C TYR A 57 12.68 7.65 6.96
N GLY A 58 11.79 8.61 7.23
CA GLY A 58 11.99 10.04 7.01
C GLY A 58 12.76 10.73 8.14
N GLY A 59 12.83 12.06 8.05
CA GLY A 59 13.31 12.89 9.16
C GLY A 59 12.54 12.58 10.46
N TYR A 60 13.24 12.51 11.58
CA TYR A 60 12.72 12.11 12.90
C TYR A 60 12.38 10.61 13.07
N GLY A 61 12.84 9.75 12.15
CA GLY A 61 12.74 8.29 12.29
C GLY A 61 11.31 7.74 12.16
N ARG A 62 10.39 8.53 11.58
CA ARG A 62 9.04 8.05 11.26
C ARG A 62 9.09 7.25 9.97
N GLU A 63 8.44 6.10 9.97
CA GLU A 63 8.20 5.35 8.75
C GLU A 63 7.27 6.16 7.83
N MET A 64 7.61 6.18 6.55
CA MET A 64 6.87 6.85 5.50
C MET A 64 6.74 5.93 4.31
N CYS A 65 5.57 5.98 3.70
CA CYS A 65 5.29 5.34 2.43
C CYS A 65 5.41 6.39 1.33
N PHE A 66 6.08 6.06 0.23
CA PHE A 66 6.39 7.04 -0.82
C PHE A 66 6.07 6.55 -2.24
N HIS A 67 5.57 5.32 -2.36
CA HIS A 67 4.89 4.84 -3.55
C HIS A 67 4.05 3.59 -3.21
N VAL A 68 2.94 3.39 -3.91
CA VAL A 68 2.13 2.18 -3.88
C VAL A 68 1.81 1.75 -5.31
N GLU A 69 1.90 0.45 -5.56
CA GLU A 69 1.48 -0.18 -6.82
C GLU A 69 0.69 -1.44 -6.49
N THR A 70 -0.26 -1.80 -7.35
CA THR A 70 -1.00 -3.06 -7.21
C THR A 70 -0.90 -3.93 -8.45
N ALA A 71 -0.85 -5.24 -8.25
CA ALA A 71 -1.00 -6.23 -9.32
C ALA A 71 -2.06 -7.25 -8.92
N LYS A 72 -2.63 -7.93 -9.91
CA LYS A 72 -3.52 -9.08 -9.71
C LYS A 72 -2.81 -10.34 -10.18
N THR A 73 -2.97 -11.45 -9.47
CA THR A 73 -2.41 -12.73 -9.90
C THR A 73 -3.20 -13.37 -11.03
N ASP A 74 -2.49 -14.09 -11.91
CA ASP A 74 -3.08 -14.91 -12.97
C ASP A 74 -3.53 -16.30 -12.47
N GLU A 75 -3.99 -17.16 -13.39
CA GLU A 75 -4.40 -18.55 -13.13
C GLU A 75 -3.31 -19.42 -12.48
N GLN A 76 -2.02 -19.06 -12.65
CA GLN A 76 -0.88 -19.72 -12.02
C GLN A 76 -0.47 -19.04 -10.72
N GLY A 77 -1.28 -18.09 -10.22
CA GLY A 77 -1.02 -17.33 -9.01
C GLY A 77 0.15 -16.37 -9.16
N THR A 78 0.64 -16.11 -10.38
CA THR A 78 1.82 -15.27 -10.62
C THR A 78 1.42 -13.82 -10.79
N TYR A 79 2.27 -12.91 -10.36
CA TYR A 79 2.07 -11.47 -10.52
C TYR A 79 3.36 -10.77 -10.95
N ARG A 80 3.20 -9.58 -11.53
CA ARG A 80 4.31 -8.71 -11.91
C ARG A 80 4.01 -7.27 -11.52
N ILE A 81 4.88 -6.69 -10.68
CA ILE A 81 4.93 -5.27 -10.38
C ILE A 81 5.96 -4.64 -11.33
N PRO A 82 5.59 -3.60 -12.11
CA PRO A 82 6.51 -2.97 -13.06
C PRO A 82 7.73 -2.33 -12.36
N GLU A 83 8.74 -2.02 -13.15
CA GLU A 83 9.86 -1.21 -12.65
C GLU A 83 9.37 0.17 -12.24
N TRP A 84 9.97 0.72 -11.17
CA TRP A 84 9.60 2.03 -10.66
C TRP A 84 10.83 2.90 -10.41
N PHE A 85 10.70 4.17 -10.77
CA PHE A 85 11.73 5.19 -10.57
C PHE A 85 11.17 6.30 -9.71
N ASN A 86 11.91 6.65 -8.66
CA ASN A 86 11.55 7.81 -7.86
C ASN A 86 11.67 9.09 -8.72
N LYS A 87 10.52 9.69 -9.06
CA LYS A 87 10.40 10.86 -9.95
C LYS A 87 10.97 12.15 -9.35
N GLY A 88 11.51 12.13 -8.13
CA GLY A 88 12.24 13.27 -7.56
C GLY A 88 11.89 13.63 -6.13
N TYR A 89 11.36 12.71 -5.33
CA TYR A 89 11.26 12.92 -3.89
C TYR A 89 12.65 13.19 -3.33
N ARG A 90 12.88 14.43 -2.89
CA ARG A 90 14.10 14.87 -2.19
C ARG A 90 14.20 14.34 -0.76
N LEU A 91 13.36 13.35 -0.41
CA LEU A 91 13.38 12.75 0.90
C LEU A 91 14.61 11.84 0.98
N SER A 92 15.56 12.23 1.83
CA SER A 92 16.64 11.35 2.27
C SER A 92 16.02 10.26 3.15
N LEU A 93 15.45 9.24 2.52
CA LEU A 93 14.86 8.10 3.21
C LEU A 93 15.97 7.16 3.66
N GLN A 94 15.98 6.83 4.94
CA GLN A 94 16.80 5.77 5.50
C GLN A 94 16.10 4.43 5.25
N GLU A 95 16.88 3.38 5.02
CA GLU A 95 16.38 2.00 4.85
C GLU A 95 15.19 1.86 3.89
N PRO A 96 15.32 2.33 2.63
CA PRO A 96 14.27 2.12 1.64
C PRO A 96 14.07 0.63 1.39
N ARG A 97 12.80 0.20 1.39
CA ARG A 97 12.39 -1.18 1.12
C ARG A 97 11.04 -1.22 0.40
N VAL A 98 10.66 -2.40 -0.05
CA VAL A 98 9.35 -2.67 -0.65
C VAL A 98 8.71 -3.78 0.16
N ASP A 99 7.58 -3.48 0.79
CA ASP A 99 6.75 -4.47 1.47
C ASP A 99 5.69 -4.95 0.45
N LEU A 100 5.64 -6.25 0.18
CA LEU A 100 4.71 -6.97 -0.68
C LEU A 100 3.68 -7.67 0.18
N ILE A 101 2.41 -7.30 0.04
CA ILE A 101 1.33 -7.88 0.84
C ILE A 101 0.27 -8.37 -0.12
N ALA A 102 -0.09 -9.66 -0.03
CA ALA A 102 -1.14 -10.24 -0.84
C ALA A 102 -2.50 -10.15 -0.12
N TYR A 103 -3.59 -10.08 -0.88
CA TYR A 103 -4.97 -10.11 -0.41
C TYR A 103 -5.82 -10.97 -1.34
N LYS A 104 -6.73 -11.74 -0.75
CA LYS A 104 -7.82 -12.42 -1.43
C LYS A 104 -9.00 -12.52 -0.47
N ASP A 105 -10.20 -12.27 -0.98
CA ASP A 105 -11.44 -12.52 -0.25
C ASP A 105 -11.48 -13.95 0.33
N GLY A 106 -11.91 -14.09 1.59
CA GLY A 106 -11.92 -15.36 2.32
C GLY A 106 -10.56 -15.88 2.79
N TYR A 107 -9.47 -15.11 2.62
CA TYR A 107 -8.12 -15.47 3.07
C TYR A 107 -7.52 -14.46 4.05
N SER A 108 -6.75 -14.95 5.02
CA SER A 108 -5.86 -14.17 5.89
C SER A 108 -4.44 -14.14 5.35
N TYR A 109 -3.75 -13.04 5.60
CA TYR A 109 -2.35 -12.88 5.26
C TYR A 109 -1.43 -13.69 6.18
N TRP A 110 -0.49 -14.45 5.61
CA TRP A 110 0.45 -15.31 6.34
C TRP A 110 1.92 -15.15 5.89
N GLY A 111 2.20 -14.22 4.96
CA GLY A 111 3.50 -14.05 4.34
C GLY A 111 4.48 -13.16 5.13
N GLU A 112 5.74 -13.17 4.69
CA GLU A 112 6.73 -12.17 5.05
C GLU A 112 6.70 -11.04 3.99
N PRO A 113 6.57 -9.76 4.39
CA PRO A 113 6.38 -8.69 3.42
C PRO A 113 7.54 -8.50 2.43
N ASP A 114 8.75 -8.93 2.73
CA ASP A 114 9.91 -8.71 1.85
C ASP A 114 10.15 -9.84 0.83
N GLN A 115 9.27 -10.84 0.78
CA GLN A 115 9.41 -12.01 -0.08
C GLN A 115 8.60 -11.88 -1.38
N PRO A 116 9.15 -12.21 -2.57
CA PRO A 116 8.37 -12.25 -3.79
C PRO A 116 7.25 -13.31 -3.77
N THR A 117 7.46 -14.44 -3.09
CA THR A 117 6.42 -15.44 -2.88
C THR A 117 5.62 -15.10 -1.62
N GLN A 118 4.33 -14.89 -1.80
CA GLN A 118 3.39 -14.55 -0.74
C GLN A 118 2.50 -15.75 -0.41
N TYR A 119 2.13 -15.86 0.86
CA TYR A 119 1.28 -16.94 1.34
C TYR A 119 0.01 -16.38 1.97
N LEU A 120 -1.11 -16.96 1.57
CA LEU A 120 -2.41 -16.68 2.14
C LEU A 120 -2.97 -17.95 2.73
N LYS A 121 -3.62 -17.85 3.89
CA LYS A 121 -4.31 -18.98 4.53
C LYS A 121 -5.82 -18.75 4.48
N LYS A 122 -6.61 -19.76 4.15
CA LYS A 122 -8.08 -19.64 4.20
C LYS A 122 -8.52 -19.25 5.60
N PHE A 123 -9.46 -18.31 5.66
CA PHE A 123 -10.02 -17.87 6.92
C PHE A 123 -11.02 -18.91 7.44
N GLU A 124 -10.92 -19.27 8.72
CA GLU A 124 -11.76 -20.30 9.37
C GLU A 124 -12.57 -19.77 10.58
N GLY A 125 -12.57 -18.45 10.81
CA GLY A 125 -13.29 -17.82 11.92
C GLY A 125 -14.74 -17.45 11.60
N ASN A 126 -15.39 -16.75 12.53
CA ASN A 126 -16.72 -16.17 12.35
C ASN A 126 -16.70 -14.77 11.71
N SER A 127 -17.87 -14.17 11.45
CA SER A 127 -18.00 -12.85 10.80
C SER A 127 -17.23 -11.75 11.53
N SER A 128 -17.39 -11.63 12.84
CA SER A 128 -16.72 -10.57 13.62
C SER A 128 -15.21 -10.78 13.69
N GLU A 129 -14.75 -12.04 13.75
CA GLU A 129 -13.33 -12.36 13.62
C GLU A 129 -12.80 -11.98 12.23
N ARG A 130 -13.59 -12.16 11.16
CA ARG A 130 -13.19 -11.77 9.81
C ARG A 130 -13.06 -10.26 9.68
N ILE A 131 -14.03 -9.49 10.19
CA ILE A 131 -13.97 -8.03 10.22
C ILE A 131 -12.72 -7.53 10.97
N ALA A 132 -12.39 -8.16 12.11
CA ALA A 132 -11.17 -7.83 12.85
C ALA A 132 -9.89 -8.14 12.04
N ASP A 133 -9.87 -9.27 11.31
CA ASP A 133 -8.77 -9.63 10.40
C ASP A 133 -8.61 -8.61 9.26
N LEU A 134 -9.71 -8.21 8.60
CA LEU A 134 -9.71 -7.16 7.57
C LEU A 134 -9.22 -5.82 8.11
N ARG A 135 -9.55 -5.48 9.35
CA ARG A 135 -9.07 -4.25 10.00
C ARG A 135 -7.56 -4.30 10.25
N ASN A 136 -7.05 -5.44 10.69
CA ASN A 136 -5.61 -5.64 10.83
C ASN A 136 -4.91 -5.56 9.47
N TYR A 137 -5.53 -6.12 8.43
CA TYR A 137 -5.06 -6.02 7.06
C TYR A 137 -4.99 -4.56 6.58
N SER A 138 -6.06 -3.78 6.76
CA SER A 138 -6.10 -2.35 6.40
C SER A 138 -4.96 -1.56 7.08
N ARG A 139 -4.67 -1.83 8.35
CA ARG A 139 -3.52 -1.23 9.05
C ARG A 139 -2.18 -1.64 8.42
N LEU A 140 -2.04 -2.91 8.05
CA LEU A 140 -0.81 -3.43 7.43
C LEU A 140 -0.52 -2.76 6.09
N VAL A 141 -1.54 -2.53 5.27
CA VAL A 141 -1.41 -1.86 3.96
C VAL A 141 -1.51 -0.33 4.03
N SER A 142 -1.82 0.23 5.19
CA SER A 142 -1.99 1.68 5.34
C SER A 142 -0.73 2.45 4.92
N CYS A 143 -0.97 3.54 4.19
CA CYS A 143 0.06 4.38 3.61
C CYS A 143 -0.51 5.80 3.51
N ILE A 144 0.17 6.77 4.12
CA ILE A 144 -0.14 8.19 3.93
C ILE A 144 0.78 8.69 2.83
N ILE A 145 0.20 9.00 1.67
CA ILE A 145 0.94 9.43 0.48
C ILE A 145 0.18 10.53 -0.24
N ASP A 146 0.93 11.46 -0.84
CA ASP A 146 0.42 12.57 -1.65
C ASP A 146 0.92 12.33 -3.09
N ASP A 147 0.34 11.32 -3.73
CA ASP A 147 0.63 10.87 -5.10
C ASP A 147 -0.61 10.19 -5.69
N ASP A 148 -1.21 10.83 -6.71
CA ASP A 148 -2.46 10.38 -7.34
C ASP A 148 -2.40 8.92 -7.87
N GLU A 149 -1.22 8.46 -8.32
CA GLU A 149 -1.03 7.09 -8.82
C GLU A 149 -1.16 6.09 -7.65
N SER A 150 -0.46 6.38 -6.55
CA SER A 150 -0.48 5.55 -5.34
C SER A 150 -1.83 5.59 -4.61
N GLU A 151 -2.52 6.74 -4.59
CA GLU A 151 -3.88 6.84 -4.04
C GLU A 151 -4.88 5.96 -4.79
N LYS A 152 -4.80 5.90 -6.12
CA LYS A 152 -5.63 4.99 -6.92
C LYS A 152 -5.34 3.53 -6.60
N ALA A 153 -4.06 3.18 -6.43
CA ALA A 153 -3.64 1.84 -6.06
C ALA A 153 -4.18 1.44 -4.66
N LEU A 154 -4.16 2.37 -3.70
CA LEU A 154 -4.75 2.16 -2.37
C LEU A 154 -6.28 2.05 -2.42
N ASN A 155 -6.96 2.85 -3.24
CA ASN A 155 -8.41 2.78 -3.39
C ASN A 155 -8.88 1.40 -3.91
N VAL A 156 -8.08 0.73 -4.75
CA VAL A 156 -8.39 -0.64 -5.21
C VAL A 156 -8.48 -1.61 -4.04
N ILE A 157 -7.51 -1.58 -3.11
CA ILE A 157 -7.53 -2.48 -1.96
C ILE A 157 -8.56 -2.07 -0.91
N ASP A 158 -8.69 -0.78 -0.60
CA ASP A 158 -9.68 -0.31 0.37
C ASP A 158 -11.12 -0.62 -0.09
N ARG A 159 -11.38 -0.58 -1.41
CA ARG A 159 -12.65 -1.03 -2.00
C ARG A 159 -12.87 -2.52 -1.83
N ALA A 160 -11.87 -3.35 -2.12
CA ALA A 160 -11.99 -4.79 -1.96
C ALA A 160 -12.24 -5.20 -0.49
N LEU A 161 -11.56 -4.54 0.45
CA LEU A 161 -11.79 -4.73 1.89
C LEU A 161 -13.20 -4.29 2.31
N TYR A 162 -13.69 -3.16 1.80
CA TYR A 162 -15.07 -2.71 2.05
C TYR A 162 -16.10 -3.72 1.52
N GLU A 163 -15.94 -4.18 0.28
CA GLU A 163 -16.87 -5.12 -0.35
C GLU A 163 -16.95 -6.43 0.44
N GLU A 164 -15.82 -7.03 0.82
CA GLU A 164 -15.82 -8.22 1.65
C GLU A 164 -16.41 -7.95 3.05
N ALA A 165 -16.03 -6.83 3.68
CA ALA A 165 -16.56 -6.47 4.99
C ALA A 165 -18.09 -6.31 4.98
N ASP A 166 -18.66 -5.68 3.95
CA ASP A 166 -20.11 -5.51 3.77
C ASP A 166 -20.81 -6.86 3.61
N GLU A 167 -20.22 -7.79 2.86
CA GLU A 167 -20.76 -9.13 2.65
C GLU A 167 -20.77 -9.99 3.92
N VAL A 168 -19.71 -9.91 4.74
CA VAL A 168 -19.58 -10.76 5.94
C VAL A 168 -20.19 -10.16 7.20
N ALA A 169 -20.49 -8.86 7.23
CA ALA A 169 -20.98 -8.18 8.44
C ALA A 169 -22.39 -8.65 8.85
N VAL A 170 -22.50 -9.21 10.05
CA VAL A 170 -23.78 -9.71 10.58
C VAL A 170 -24.29 -8.82 11.71
N THR A 171 -23.42 -8.50 12.66
CA THR A 171 -23.79 -7.78 13.88
C THR A 171 -23.86 -6.26 13.66
N MET A 172 -24.47 -5.53 14.60
CA MET A 172 -24.46 -4.07 14.57
C MET A 172 -23.03 -3.51 14.69
N GLU A 173 -22.19 -4.16 15.50
CA GLU A 173 -20.78 -3.82 15.66
C GLU A 173 -20.01 -4.03 14.36
N ASP A 174 -20.22 -5.16 13.67
CA ASP A 174 -19.62 -5.43 12.36
C ASP A 174 -19.98 -4.33 11.36
N LYS A 175 -21.27 -3.94 11.31
CA LYS A 175 -21.76 -2.87 10.41
C LYS A 175 -21.14 -1.51 10.70
N MET A 176 -20.81 -1.22 11.97
CA MET A 176 -20.08 -0.01 12.33
C MET A 176 -18.65 -0.02 11.77
N GLU A 177 -17.98 -1.17 11.76
CA GLU A 177 -16.65 -1.32 11.13
C GLU A 177 -16.74 -1.26 9.60
N VAL A 178 -17.80 -1.77 8.97
CA VAL A 178 -18.06 -1.59 7.52
C VAL A 178 -18.08 -0.11 7.14
N LEU A 179 -18.69 0.75 7.96
CA LEU A 179 -18.70 2.20 7.72
C LEU A 179 -17.30 2.82 7.74
N TYR A 180 -16.38 2.28 8.52
CA TYR A 180 -14.99 2.70 8.51
C TYR A 180 -14.29 2.36 7.18
N PHE A 181 -14.46 1.13 6.68
CA PHE A 181 -13.92 0.76 5.36
C PHE A 181 -14.51 1.61 4.23
N LEU A 182 -15.83 1.85 4.25
CA LEU A 182 -16.48 2.74 3.29
C LEU A 182 -15.95 4.17 3.36
N MET A 183 -15.69 4.68 4.57
CA MET A 183 -15.09 6.00 4.74
C MET A 183 -13.70 6.07 4.10
N MET A 184 -12.88 5.02 4.22
CA MET A 184 -11.55 4.96 3.59
C MET A 184 -11.65 5.03 2.06
N VAL A 185 -12.57 4.27 1.46
CA VAL A 185 -12.87 4.37 0.01
C VAL A 185 -13.28 5.79 -0.36
N GLU A 186 -14.24 6.36 0.37
CA GLU A 186 -14.75 7.70 0.10
C GLU A 186 -13.69 8.81 0.32
N MET A 187 -12.66 8.58 1.14
CA MET A 187 -11.57 9.54 1.32
C MET A 187 -10.82 9.80 0.01
N TYR A 188 -10.58 8.77 -0.80
CA TYR A 188 -9.93 8.94 -2.11
C TYR A 188 -10.89 9.47 -3.18
N GLU A 189 -12.18 9.14 -3.08
CA GLU A 189 -13.16 9.50 -4.12
C GLU A 189 -13.76 10.89 -3.95
N LEU A 190 -13.93 11.32 -2.71
CA LEU A 190 -14.66 12.55 -2.35
C LEU A 190 -13.79 13.55 -1.57
N GLY A 191 -12.63 13.11 -1.09
CA GLY A 191 -11.80 13.84 -0.15
C GLY A 191 -12.25 13.67 1.31
N PRO A 192 -11.38 14.04 2.27
CA PRO A 192 -11.56 13.74 3.68
C PRO A 192 -12.78 14.44 4.31
N GLU A 193 -13.07 15.68 3.94
CA GLU A 193 -14.15 16.44 4.57
C GLU A 193 -15.52 15.80 4.32
N GLU A 194 -15.82 15.47 3.06
CA GLU A 194 -17.11 14.89 2.68
C GLU A 194 -17.23 13.43 3.14
N SER A 195 -16.14 12.65 3.14
CA SER A 195 -16.16 11.27 3.65
C SER A 195 -16.49 11.21 5.15
N TYR A 196 -15.83 12.02 5.99
CA TYR A 196 -16.12 12.08 7.44
C TYR A 196 -17.56 12.51 7.73
N LYS A 197 -18.07 13.48 6.95
CA LYS A 197 -19.44 13.96 7.10
C LYS A 197 -20.46 12.85 6.80
N ARG A 198 -20.24 12.07 5.75
CA ARG A 198 -21.12 10.94 5.35
C ARG A 198 -21.05 9.79 6.34
N GLU A 199 -19.86 9.39 6.76
CA GLU A 199 -19.67 8.38 7.80
C GLU A 199 -20.41 8.77 9.09
N SER A 200 -20.23 10.01 9.56
CA SER A 200 -20.93 10.55 10.73
C SER A 200 -22.46 10.52 10.61
N GLN A 201 -23.00 10.71 9.40
CA GLN A 201 -24.45 10.59 9.15
C GLN A 201 -24.92 9.14 9.24
N ARG A 202 -24.21 8.21 8.58
CA ARG A 202 -24.53 6.79 8.58
C ARG A 202 -24.45 6.17 9.99
N VAL A 203 -23.44 6.53 10.77
CA VAL A 203 -23.29 6.09 12.17
C VAL A 203 -24.48 6.53 13.03
N ARG A 204 -24.95 7.77 12.87
CA ARG A 204 -26.13 8.27 13.61
C ARG A 204 -27.40 7.52 13.22
N GLU A 205 -27.58 7.26 11.93
CA GLU A 205 -28.72 6.50 11.42
C GLU A 205 -28.72 5.06 11.94
N LEU A 206 -27.56 4.40 11.89
CA LEU A 206 -27.41 3.02 12.31
C LEU A 206 -27.73 2.84 13.81
N LYS A 207 -27.23 3.74 14.67
CA LYS A 207 -27.56 3.77 16.11
C LYS A 207 -29.04 4.04 16.39
N ARG A 208 -29.70 4.86 15.55
CA ARG A 208 -31.14 5.09 15.67
C ARG A 208 -31.92 3.81 15.40
N LEU A 209 -31.55 3.06 14.35
CA LEU A 209 -32.19 1.79 14.00
C LEU A 209 -32.00 0.72 15.08
N GLU A 210 -30.83 0.67 15.71
CA GLU A 210 -30.57 -0.21 16.86
C GLU A 210 -31.57 0.06 18.01
N GLN A 211 -31.70 1.32 18.42
CA GLN A 211 -32.62 1.74 19.49
C GLN A 211 -34.11 1.50 19.15
N GLU A 212 -34.47 1.42 17.88
CA GLU A 212 -35.83 1.12 17.43
C GLU A 212 -36.13 -0.38 17.46
N ASN A 213 -35.14 -1.23 17.22
CA ASN A 213 -35.28 -2.69 17.28
C ASN A 213 -35.34 -3.24 18.72
N ASP A 214 -34.81 -2.50 19.70
CA ASP A 214 -34.82 -2.87 21.12
C ASP A 214 -36.16 -2.56 21.83
N LYS A 215 -37.11 -1.91 21.16
CA LYS A 215 -38.43 -1.54 21.72
C LYS A 215 -39.51 -2.55 21.37
#